data_AF-A0A4S2FEC4-F1
#
_entry.id   AF-A0A4S2FEC4-F1
#
_cell.length_a   1.000
_cell.length_b   1.000
_cell.length_c   1.000
_cell.angle_alpha   90.00
_cell.angle_beta   90.00
_cell.angle_gamma   90.00
#
_symmetry.space_group_name_H-M   'P 1'
#
loop_
_entity.id
_entity.type
_entity.pdbx_description
1 polymer ?
#
loop_
_entity_poly.entity_id
_entity_poly.type
_entity_poly.pdbx_seq_one_letter_code
_entity_poly.pdbx_strand_id
1 'polypeptide(L)'
;MLGNENLRMAAYECGRFQGFESHLQVLKAQYASKANEVAMRQWEELIAEVKMFMDDQQPNILYSFSKRNGIIAAQGFTIDFYPPAHTFANRLMKLRSQILLAMANVDCGSGLYNVLDSLYIMVLYALYDDESGRHLVRWKSEHEKNLRAWMDPADVDEMIQSVLEEILI
;
A
#
# COMPACT_ATOMS: atom_id res chain seq x y z
N MET A 1 6.97 -37.17 -40.15
CA MET A 1 7.43 -37.24 -38.74
C MET A 1 7.53 -35.85 -38.11
N LEU A 2 6.47 -35.01 -38.17
CA LEU A 2 6.48 -33.63 -37.64
C LEU A 2 5.64 -33.45 -36.36
N GLY A 3 4.84 -34.45 -35.97
CA GLY A 3 3.93 -34.34 -34.81
C GLY A 3 4.63 -34.42 -33.45
N ASN A 4 5.81 -35.03 -33.37
CA ASN A 4 6.49 -35.30 -32.10
C ASN A 4 7.37 -34.12 -31.64
N GLU A 5 7.89 -33.31 -32.58
CA GLU A 5 8.63 -32.08 -32.27
C GLU A 5 7.70 -30.96 -31.83
N ASN A 6 6.54 -30.80 -32.47
CA ASN A 6 5.54 -29.81 -32.05
C ASN A 6 4.96 -30.12 -30.66
N LEU A 7 4.76 -31.40 -30.32
CA LEU A 7 4.33 -31.81 -28.98
C LEU A 7 5.44 -31.62 -27.93
N ARG A 8 6.71 -31.82 -28.30
CA ARG A 8 7.85 -31.54 -27.43
C ARG A 8 8.06 -30.05 -27.20
N MET A 9 7.95 -29.23 -28.24
CA MET A 9 7.99 -27.77 -28.15
C MET A 9 6.84 -27.25 -27.29
N ALA A 10 5.61 -27.73 -27.51
CA ALA A 10 4.46 -27.35 -26.69
C ALA A 10 4.60 -27.81 -25.22
N ALA A 11 5.16 -29.00 -24.95
CA ALA A 11 5.43 -29.46 -23.59
C ALA A 11 6.57 -28.69 -22.92
N TYR A 12 7.60 -28.31 -23.68
CA TYR A 12 8.70 -27.47 -23.23
C TYR A 12 8.25 -26.04 -22.93
N GLU A 13 7.44 -25.45 -23.82
CA GLU A 13 6.81 -24.15 -23.64
C GLU A 13 5.84 -24.17 -22.46
N CYS A 14 5.00 -25.20 -22.31
CA CYS A 14 4.09 -25.36 -21.18
C CYS A 14 4.84 -25.56 -19.84
N GLY A 15 5.94 -26.32 -19.84
CA GLY A 15 6.81 -26.47 -18.67
C GLY A 15 7.54 -25.16 -18.31
N ARG A 16 8.00 -24.39 -19.31
CA ARG A 16 8.55 -23.04 -19.13
C ARG A 16 7.49 -22.08 -18.60
N PHE A 17 6.23 -22.18 -19.06
CA PHE A 17 5.10 -21.37 -18.62
C PHE A 17 4.66 -21.67 -17.18
N GLN A 18 4.66 -22.94 -16.77
CA GLN A 18 4.39 -23.33 -15.38
C GLN A 18 5.51 -22.87 -14.42
N GLY A 19 6.77 -22.92 -14.87
CA GLY A 19 7.89 -22.33 -14.15
C GLY A 19 7.73 -20.80 -14.01
N PHE A 20 7.40 -20.12 -15.12
CA PHE A 20 7.15 -18.68 -15.16
C PHE A 20 6.06 -18.24 -14.19
N GLU A 21 4.87 -18.87 -14.23
CA GLU A 21 3.77 -18.52 -13.33
C GLU A 21 4.17 -18.73 -11.86
N SER A 22 4.89 -19.82 -11.55
CA SER A 22 5.37 -20.07 -10.19
C SER A 22 6.34 -18.99 -9.69
N HIS A 23 7.26 -18.54 -10.54
CA HIS A 23 8.22 -17.47 -10.25
C HIS A 23 7.53 -16.12 -10.12
N LEU A 24 6.53 -15.85 -10.96
CA LEU A 24 5.72 -14.65 -10.91
C LEU A 24 4.98 -14.55 -9.56
N GLN A 25 4.36 -15.63 -9.09
CA GLN A 25 3.67 -15.64 -7.79
C GLN A 25 4.63 -15.39 -6.62
N VAL A 26 5.84 -15.94 -6.68
CA VAL A 26 6.87 -15.68 -5.65
C VAL A 26 7.32 -14.22 -5.67
N LEU A 27 7.55 -13.64 -6.85
CA LEU A 27 7.85 -12.21 -6.99
C LEU A 27 6.72 -11.36 -6.43
N LYS A 28 5.46 -11.64 -6.79
CA LYS A 28 4.28 -10.94 -6.26
C LYS A 28 4.25 -10.95 -4.74
N ALA A 29 4.44 -12.10 -4.12
CA ALA A 29 4.44 -12.21 -2.66
C ALA A 29 5.58 -11.39 -2.02
N GLN A 30 6.78 -11.41 -2.60
CA GLN A 30 7.93 -10.66 -2.08
C GLN A 30 7.76 -9.14 -2.24
N TYR A 31 7.31 -8.67 -3.41
CA TYR A 31 7.04 -7.26 -3.63
C TYR A 31 5.85 -6.76 -2.82
N ALA A 32 4.79 -7.56 -2.66
CA ALA A 32 3.64 -7.18 -1.83
C ALA A 32 4.02 -7.08 -0.34
N SER A 33 4.86 -7.99 0.14
CA SER A 33 5.44 -7.92 1.49
C SER A 33 6.26 -6.64 1.67
N LYS A 34 7.11 -6.31 0.69
CA LYS A 34 7.91 -5.07 0.74
C LYS A 34 7.06 -3.82 0.66
N ALA A 35 6.02 -3.82 -0.18
CA ALA A 35 5.08 -2.71 -0.32
C ALA A 35 4.41 -2.42 1.02
N ASN A 36 3.96 -3.49 1.70
CA ASN A 36 3.36 -3.40 3.01
C ASN A 36 4.35 -2.90 4.08
N GLU A 37 5.61 -3.33 4.05
CA GLU A 37 6.66 -2.83 4.95
C GLU A 37 6.85 -1.31 4.81
N VAL A 38 7.03 -0.83 3.58
CA VAL A 38 7.19 0.61 3.29
C VAL A 38 5.94 1.38 3.69
N ALA A 39 4.76 0.87 3.32
CA ALA A 39 3.50 1.48 3.67
C ALA A 39 3.26 1.53 5.19
N MET A 40 3.70 0.52 5.95
CA MET A 40 3.61 0.52 7.41
C MET A 40 4.51 1.58 8.03
N ARG A 41 5.74 1.74 7.53
CA ARG A 41 6.65 2.79 8.02
C ARG A 41 6.06 4.19 7.82
N GLN A 42 5.60 4.50 6.59
CA GLN A 42 4.97 5.78 6.30
C GLN A 42 3.66 5.98 7.10
N TRP A 43 2.93 4.89 7.35
CA TRP A 43 1.72 4.92 8.19
C TRP A 43 2.03 5.25 9.64
N GLU A 44 3.10 4.70 10.21
CA GLU A 44 3.56 5.01 11.56
C GLU A 44 4.00 6.48 11.70
N GLU A 45 4.70 7.00 10.70
CA GLU A 45 5.09 8.42 10.62
C GLU A 45 3.85 9.34 10.60
N LEU A 46 2.86 9.05 9.75
CA LEU A 46 1.60 9.79 9.71
C LEU A 46 0.83 9.72 11.04
N ILE A 47 0.75 8.53 11.65
CA ILE A 47 0.07 8.37 12.96
C ILE A 47 0.77 9.22 14.02
N ALA A 48 2.10 9.29 14.03
CA ALA A 48 2.84 10.11 14.98
C ALA A 48 2.53 11.60 14.78
N GLU A 49 2.50 12.07 13.53
CA GLU A 49 2.16 13.46 13.20
C GLU A 49 0.72 13.81 13.61
N VAL A 50 -0.24 12.95 13.25
CA VAL A 50 -1.64 13.11 13.64
C VAL A 50 -1.78 13.12 15.15
N LYS A 51 -1.07 12.25 15.87
CA LYS A 51 -1.11 12.21 17.33
C LYS A 51 -0.60 13.52 17.93
N MET A 52 0.54 14.02 17.45
CA MET A 52 1.07 15.32 17.91
C MET A 52 0.07 16.44 17.67
N PHE A 53 -0.52 16.48 16.48
CA PHE A 53 -1.56 17.45 16.15
C PHE A 53 -2.75 17.33 17.11
N MET A 54 -3.26 16.13 17.37
CA MET A 54 -4.40 15.90 18.26
C MET A 54 -4.10 16.23 19.73
N ASP A 55 -2.88 15.97 20.20
CA ASP A 55 -2.41 16.34 21.54
C ASP A 55 -2.39 17.88 21.73
N ASP A 56 -2.20 18.65 20.66
CA ASP A 56 -2.25 20.12 20.66
C ASP A 56 -3.68 20.69 20.56
N GLN A 57 -4.68 19.87 20.24
CA GLN A 57 -6.09 20.28 20.14
C GLN A 57 -6.84 20.13 21.49
N GLN A 58 -7.75 21.06 21.78
CA GLN A 58 -8.50 21.19 23.05
C GLN A 58 -9.51 20.04 23.34
N PRO A 59 -9.94 19.84 24.62
CA PRO A 59 -10.26 18.53 25.21
C PRO A 59 -11.67 17.94 24.94
N ASN A 60 -12.47 18.53 24.04
CA ASN A 60 -13.83 18.03 23.76
C ASN A 60 -13.87 16.89 22.73
N ILE A 61 -12.70 16.40 22.28
CA ILE A 61 -12.57 15.29 21.34
C ILE A 61 -11.93 14.10 22.07
N LEU A 62 -12.63 12.97 22.11
CA LEU A 62 -12.08 11.72 22.62
C LEU A 62 -11.29 11.04 21.48
N TYR A 63 -9.99 10.90 21.65
CA TYR A 63 -9.15 10.14 20.73
C TYR A 63 -8.28 9.16 21.50
N SER A 64 -7.96 8.04 20.85
CA SER A 64 -7.08 7.02 21.40
C SER A 64 -6.17 6.48 20.31
N PHE A 65 -4.87 6.57 20.52
CA PHE A 65 -3.87 5.91 19.69
C PHE A 65 -3.33 4.69 20.45
N SER A 66 -3.79 3.49 20.09
CA SER A 66 -3.24 2.24 20.63
C SER A 66 -1.96 1.85 19.88
N LYS A 67 -1.14 0.94 20.45
CA LYS A 67 0.08 0.39 19.82
C LYS A 67 -0.13 -0.24 18.44
N ARG A 68 -1.39 -0.44 18.03
CA ARG A 68 -1.71 -1.02 16.73
C ARG A 68 -2.38 -0.04 15.79
N ASN A 69 -3.29 0.84 16.25
CA ASN A 69 -4.05 1.79 15.43
C ASN A 69 -4.65 2.95 16.24
N GLY A 70 -4.80 4.10 15.59
CA GLY A 70 -5.53 5.28 16.08
C GLY A 70 -7.03 5.19 15.84
N ILE A 71 -7.81 5.67 16.80
CA ILE A 71 -9.25 5.88 16.68
C ILE A 71 -9.55 7.30 17.14
N ILE A 72 -10.22 8.07 16.28
CA ILE A 72 -10.84 9.35 16.65
C ILE A 72 -12.35 9.12 16.73
N ALA A 73 -12.93 9.33 17.91
CA ALA A 73 -14.36 9.16 18.15
C ALA A 73 -14.96 10.49 18.62
N ALA A 74 -15.87 11.05 17.83
CA ALA A 74 -16.63 12.22 18.21
C ALA A 74 -18.06 12.09 17.68
N GLN A 75 -19.03 12.53 18.49
CA GLN A 75 -20.44 12.77 18.11
C GLN A 75 -21.00 11.86 17.00
N GLY A 76 -20.99 10.53 17.22
CA GLY A 76 -21.63 9.57 16.32
C GLY A 76 -20.80 9.06 15.14
N PHE A 77 -19.52 9.44 15.03
CA PHE A 77 -18.60 8.87 14.04
C PHE A 77 -17.32 8.30 14.66
N THR A 78 -16.65 7.47 13.89
CA THR A 78 -15.37 6.84 14.25
C THR A 78 -14.47 6.87 13.03
N ILE A 79 -13.28 7.43 13.18
CA ILE A 79 -12.23 7.38 12.17
C ILE A 79 -11.23 6.32 12.62
N ASP A 80 -11.17 5.22 11.88
CA ASP A 80 -10.28 4.11 12.14
C ASP A 80 -9.02 4.20 11.28
N PHE A 81 -7.87 4.26 11.96
CA PHE A 81 -6.55 4.22 11.36
C PHE A 81 -6.00 2.78 11.23
N TYR A 82 -6.85 1.75 11.36
CA TYR A 82 -6.51 0.36 11.03
C TYR A 82 -6.06 0.24 9.58
N PRO A 83 -4.85 -0.29 9.28
CA PRO A 83 -4.38 -0.42 7.90
C PRO A 83 -5.08 -1.61 7.22
N PRO A 84 -6.02 -1.40 6.29
CA PRO A 84 -6.76 -2.49 5.69
C PRO A 84 -6.28 -2.71 4.24
N ALA A 85 -5.03 -2.35 3.90
CA ALA A 85 -4.54 -2.34 2.52
C ALA A 85 -3.01 -2.45 2.38
N HIS A 86 -2.57 -2.93 1.22
CA HIS A 86 -1.18 -3.27 0.89
C HIS A 86 -0.27 -2.06 0.62
N THR A 87 -0.80 -0.95 0.09
CA THR A 87 -0.04 0.26 -0.26
C THR A 87 -0.44 1.47 0.60
N PHE A 88 0.47 2.44 0.72
CA PHE A 88 0.23 3.65 1.50
C PHE A 88 -0.90 4.51 0.92
N ALA A 89 -0.89 4.77 -0.39
CA ALA A 89 -1.98 5.47 -1.09
C ALA A 89 -3.37 4.87 -0.82
N ASN A 90 -3.50 3.54 -0.85
CA ASN A 90 -4.78 2.88 -0.58
C ASN A 90 -5.25 3.07 0.87
N ARG A 91 -4.33 3.12 1.84
CA ARG A 91 -4.65 3.43 3.25
C ARG A 91 -5.13 4.87 3.38
N LEU A 92 -4.43 5.81 2.74
CA LEU A 92 -4.78 7.23 2.76
C LEU A 92 -6.15 7.51 2.13
N MET A 93 -6.47 6.86 1.00
CA MET A 93 -7.78 7.04 0.33
C MET A 93 -8.95 6.57 1.22
N LYS A 94 -8.76 5.48 1.97
CA LYS A 94 -9.76 5.02 2.96
C LYS A 94 -9.87 6.01 4.11
N LEU A 95 -8.76 6.48 4.66
CA LEU A 95 -8.76 7.47 5.75
C LEU A 95 -9.42 8.79 5.33
N ARG A 96 -9.09 9.29 4.14
CA ARG A 96 -9.71 10.46 3.51
C ARG A 96 -11.22 10.32 3.44
N SER A 97 -11.71 9.15 3.02
CA SER A 97 -13.15 8.89 2.90
C SER A 97 -13.85 8.92 4.26
N GLN A 98 -13.22 8.35 5.30
CA GLN A 98 -13.74 8.40 6.66
C GLN A 98 -13.80 9.85 7.20
N ILE A 99 -12.75 10.65 6.95
CA ILE A 99 -12.72 12.07 7.36
C ILE A 99 -13.82 12.87 6.66
N LEU A 100 -13.98 12.72 5.34
CA LEU A 100 -15.04 13.41 4.59
C LEU A 100 -16.44 13.05 5.09
N LEU A 101 -16.67 11.77 5.39
CA LEU A 101 -17.93 11.32 5.97
C LEU A 101 -18.16 11.93 7.36
N ALA A 102 -17.14 12.03 8.20
CA ALA A 102 -17.23 12.70 9.48
C ALA A 102 -17.56 14.20 9.31
N MET A 103 -16.85 14.90 8.41
CA MET A 103 -17.09 16.33 8.13
C MET A 103 -18.52 16.61 7.65
N ALA A 104 -19.10 15.72 6.83
CA ALA A 104 -20.47 15.86 6.35
C ALA A 104 -21.54 15.80 7.45
N ASN A 105 -21.20 15.30 8.64
CA ASN A 105 -22.10 15.15 9.79
C ASN A 105 -21.81 16.16 10.91
N VAL A 106 -20.95 17.15 10.66
CA VAL A 106 -20.52 18.15 11.65
C VAL A 106 -20.76 19.55 11.10
N ASP A 107 -21.23 20.47 11.97
CA ASP A 107 -21.48 21.86 11.59
C ASP A 107 -20.20 22.54 11.08
N CYS A 108 -20.27 23.10 9.87
CA CYS A 108 -19.18 23.84 9.25
C CYS A 108 -18.74 25.01 10.15
N GLY A 109 -17.43 25.15 10.36
CA GLY A 109 -16.83 26.18 11.21
C GLY A 109 -16.85 25.87 12.71
N SER A 110 -17.42 24.74 13.13
CA SER A 110 -17.25 24.24 14.51
C SER A 110 -15.80 23.84 14.79
N GLY A 111 -15.43 23.77 16.07
CA GLY A 111 -14.09 23.29 16.46
C GLY A 111 -13.79 21.88 15.95
N LEU A 112 -14.78 20.98 15.97
CA LEU A 112 -14.64 19.62 15.45
C LEU A 112 -14.46 19.62 13.93
N TYR A 113 -15.21 20.46 13.20
CA TYR A 113 -15.02 20.61 11.76
C TYR A 113 -13.60 21.08 11.41
N ASN A 114 -13.07 22.06 12.13
CA ASN A 114 -11.71 22.58 11.89
C ASN A 114 -10.62 21.53 12.17
N VAL A 115 -10.83 20.67 13.17
CA VAL A 115 -9.94 19.52 13.44
C VAL A 115 -10.00 18.51 12.29
N LEU A 116 -11.20 18.17 11.83
CA LEU A 116 -11.37 17.26 10.70
C LEU A 116 -10.81 17.83 9.38
N ASP A 117 -10.97 19.12 9.14
CA ASP A 117 -10.40 19.83 7.98
C ASP A 117 -8.87 19.81 8.00
N SER A 118 -8.28 20.06 9.17
CA SER A 118 -6.82 19.95 9.35
C SER A 118 -6.32 18.52 9.13
N LEU A 119 -7.02 17.51 9.67
CA LEU A 119 -6.71 16.09 9.42
C LEU A 119 -6.83 15.74 7.94
N TYR A 120 -7.85 16.26 7.26
CA TYR A 120 -8.03 16.06 5.82
C TYR A 120 -6.83 16.62 5.03
N ILE A 121 -6.38 17.82 5.39
CA ILE A 121 -5.20 18.46 4.79
C ILE A 121 -3.94 17.63 5.04
N MET A 122 -3.70 17.15 6.27
CA MET A 122 -2.56 16.28 6.60
C MET A 122 -2.56 15.00 5.75
N VAL A 123 -3.72 14.36 5.61
CA VAL A 123 -3.88 13.15 4.77
C VAL A 123 -3.65 13.44 3.28
N LEU A 124 -4.06 14.61 2.79
CA LEU A 124 -3.79 15.03 1.41
C LEU A 124 -2.30 15.24 1.16
N TYR A 125 -1.57 15.89 2.07
CA TYR A 125 -0.12 16.06 1.95
C TYR A 125 0.61 14.71 1.98
N ALA A 126 0.21 13.82 2.90
CA ALA A 126 0.76 12.47 2.95
C ALA A 126 0.58 11.69 1.63
N LEU A 127 -0.48 11.95 0.86
CA LEU A 127 -0.72 11.31 -0.44
C LEU A 127 0.30 11.77 -1.49
N TYR A 128 0.72 13.04 -1.46
CA TYR A 128 1.77 13.56 -2.33
C TYR A 128 3.15 13.01 -1.96
N ASP A 129 3.35 12.69 -0.68
CA ASP A 129 4.60 12.15 -0.16
C ASP A 129 4.68 10.60 -0.21
N ASP A 130 3.81 9.92 -0.98
CA ASP A 130 3.87 8.47 -1.11
C ASP A 130 5.18 8.00 -1.78
N GLU A 131 6.06 7.40 -1.01
CA GLU A 131 7.32 6.85 -1.47
C GLU A 131 7.24 5.37 -1.90
N SER A 132 6.09 4.71 -1.75
CA SER A 132 5.92 3.26 -1.98
C SER A 132 6.45 2.84 -3.36
N GLY A 133 6.04 3.53 -4.42
CA GLY A 133 6.50 3.26 -5.79
C GLY A 133 8.01 3.43 -5.97
N ARG A 134 8.58 4.52 -5.44
CA ARG A 134 10.02 4.80 -5.55
C ARG A 134 10.86 3.76 -4.80
N HIS A 135 10.43 3.32 -3.62
CA HIS A 135 11.12 2.29 -2.85
C HIS A 135 11.03 0.92 -3.55
N LEU A 136 9.86 0.56 -4.07
CA LEU A 136 9.66 -0.72 -4.74
C LEU A 136 10.46 -0.85 -6.03
N VAL A 137 10.51 0.19 -6.86
CA VAL A 137 11.30 0.19 -8.11
C VAL A 137 12.81 0.08 -7.83
N ARG A 138 13.29 0.65 -6.72
CA ARG A 138 14.72 0.58 -6.33
C ARG A 138 15.08 -0.72 -5.61
N TRP A 139 14.09 -1.39 -5.04
CA TRP A 139 14.30 -2.59 -4.25
C TRP A 139 14.42 -3.82 -5.16
N LYS A 140 15.45 -4.62 -4.90
CA LYS A 140 15.67 -5.88 -5.61
C LYS A 140 15.39 -7.05 -4.69
N SER A 141 14.38 -7.83 -5.04
CA SER A 141 13.97 -9.00 -4.26
C SER A 141 15.06 -10.08 -4.27
N GLU A 142 15.06 -10.96 -3.28
CA GLU A 142 15.99 -12.10 -3.27
C GLU A 142 15.69 -13.05 -4.44
N HIS A 143 14.41 -13.22 -4.76
CA HIS A 143 14.01 -14.07 -5.87
C HIS A 143 14.43 -13.49 -7.22
N GLU A 144 14.34 -12.16 -7.44
CA GLU A 144 14.88 -11.50 -8.64
C GLU A 144 16.37 -11.82 -8.81
N LYS A 145 17.17 -11.66 -7.76
CA LYS A 145 18.62 -11.90 -7.84
C LYS A 145 18.92 -13.34 -8.25
N ASN A 146 18.13 -14.28 -7.75
CA ASN A 146 18.24 -15.68 -8.12
C ASN A 146 17.81 -15.90 -9.58
N LEU A 147 16.65 -15.39 -10.01
CA LEU A 147 16.16 -15.54 -11.38
C LEU A 147 17.14 -15.01 -12.43
N ARG A 148 17.76 -13.86 -12.17
CA ARG A 148 18.78 -13.28 -13.07
C ARG A 148 20.02 -14.16 -13.26
N ALA A 149 20.26 -15.14 -12.38
CA ALA A 149 21.35 -16.10 -12.54
C ALA A 149 20.98 -17.29 -13.46
N TRP A 150 19.69 -17.54 -13.70
CA TRP A 150 19.18 -18.73 -14.39
C TRP A 150 18.35 -18.41 -15.65
N MET A 151 17.89 -17.17 -15.80
CA MET A 151 17.01 -16.72 -16.88
C MET A 151 17.59 -15.51 -17.62
N ASP A 152 17.08 -15.27 -18.83
CA ASP A 152 17.41 -14.06 -19.60
C ASP A 152 17.00 -12.82 -18.80
N PRO A 153 17.89 -11.84 -18.60
CA PRO A 153 17.56 -10.57 -17.94
C PRO A 153 16.30 -9.88 -18.48
N ALA A 154 16.02 -9.98 -19.79
CA ALA A 154 14.84 -9.36 -20.39
C ALA A 154 13.53 -10.00 -19.91
N ASP A 155 13.46 -11.33 -19.85
CA ASP A 155 12.30 -12.06 -19.32
C ASP A 155 12.07 -11.70 -17.85
N VAL A 156 13.15 -11.57 -17.06
CA VAL A 156 13.05 -11.21 -15.64
C VAL A 156 12.58 -9.76 -15.46
N ASP A 157 13.04 -8.83 -16.29
CA ASP A 157 12.60 -7.43 -16.26
C ASP A 157 11.11 -7.30 -16.59
N GLU A 158 10.61 -8.07 -17.58
CA GLU A 158 9.17 -8.10 -17.91
C GLU A 158 8.33 -8.63 -16.74
N MET A 159 8.78 -9.69 -16.07
CA MET A 159 8.10 -10.23 -14.88
C MET A 159 8.03 -9.20 -13.75
N ILE A 160 9.15 -8.52 -13.47
CA ILE A 160 9.22 -7.49 -12.42
C ILE A 160 8.29 -6.33 -12.76
N GLN A 161 8.30 -5.87 -14.01
CA GLN A 161 7.43 -4.78 -14.45
C GLN A 161 5.96 -5.14 -14.26
N SER A 162 5.55 -6.35 -14.65
CA SER A 162 4.19 -6.84 -14.44
C SER A 162 3.79 -6.89 -12.97
N VAL A 163 4.69 -7.34 -12.08
CA VAL A 163 4.44 -7.35 -10.63
C VAL A 163 4.32 -5.95 -10.05
N LEU A 164 5.19 -5.03 -10.48
CA LEU A 164 5.15 -3.64 -10.02
C LEU A 164 3.88 -2.93 -10.45
N GLU A 165 3.45 -3.12 -11.70
CA GLU A 165 2.19 -2.57 -12.20
C GLU A 165 0.99 -3.08 -11.38
N GLU A 166 0.94 -4.37 -11.07
CA GLU A 166 -0.15 -4.96 -10.28
C GLU A 166 -0.20 -4.47 -8.82
N ILE A 167 0.95 -4.19 -8.22
CA ILE A 167 1.02 -3.76 -6.81
C ILE A 167 0.81 -2.25 -6.66
N LEU A 168 1.22 -1.46 -7.65
CA LEU A 168 1.17 0.00 -7.60
C LEU A 168 -0.13 0.59 -8.14
N ILE A 169 -0.91 -0.16 -8.92
CA ILE A 169 -2.25 0.21 -9.40
C ILE A 169 -3.31 -0.25 -8.40
#